data_AF-A0A1S4DJQ9-F1
#
_entry.id   AF-A0A1S4DJQ9-F1
#
_cell.length_a   1.000
_cell.length_b   1.000
_cell.length_c   1.000
_cell.angle_alpha   90.00
_cell.angle_beta   90.00
_cell.angle_gamma   90.00
#
_symmetry.space_group_name_H-M   'P 1'
#
loop_
_entity.id
_entity.type
_entity.pdbx_description
1 polymer ?
#
loop_
_entity_poly.entity_id
_entity_poly.type
_entity_poly.pdbx_seq_one_letter_code
_entity_poly.pdbx_strand_id
1 'polypeptide(L)'
;MAIVLRYVDRKGKVFIELVHVPDTSALSLKKANFYVLAHYSLSLSSVRGQCYDEARNMQGDINGLKILIKQESELAHSIHCFAHQLQLTLVVVSKICVQVEELVLLVSNILNVLEASFKCMDELLESQQEKIQETLDMGELETSRGSNQELGLIRAGDTRWGAYYKPFENCILLFDSIIDVLNTFVENANTLDGRAK
;
A
#
# COMPACT_ATOMS: atom_id res chain seq x y z
N MET A 1 -13.02 6.19 3.72
CA MET A 1 -13.32 5.15 2.70
C MET A 1 -13.83 5.86 1.44
N ALA A 2 -13.73 5.24 0.27
CA ALA A 2 -14.26 5.82 -0.96
C ALA A 2 -15.19 4.84 -1.71
N ILE A 3 -16.22 5.38 -2.34
CA ILE A 3 -17.08 4.66 -3.30
C ILE A 3 -16.68 5.08 -4.70
N VAL A 4 -16.56 4.11 -5.61
CA VAL A 4 -16.36 4.34 -7.03
C VAL A 4 -17.61 3.89 -7.77
N LEU A 5 -18.39 4.84 -8.29
CA LEU A 5 -19.52 4.53 -9.14
C LEU A 5 -19.06 4.47 -10.60
N ARG A 6 -19.40 3.39 -11.31
CA ARG A 6 -19.21 3.28 -12.77
C ARG A 6 -20.55 3.04 -13.42
N TYR A 7 -20.96 3.94 -14.31
CA TYR A 7 -22.20 3.77 -15.08
C TYR A 7 -22.01 4.19 -16.54
N VAL A 8 -22.93 3.70 -17.38
CA VAL A 8 -22.97 3.97 -18.82
C VAL A 8 -24.25 4.72 -19.14
N ASP A 9 -24.14 5.88 -19.78
CA ASP A 9 -25.30 6.64 -20.23
C ASP A 9 -25.89 6.10 -21.54
N ARG A 10 -26.99 6.70 -22.01
CA ARG A 10 -27.64 6.30 -23.29
C ARG A 10 -26.76 6.51 -24.52
N LYS A 11 -25.67 7.28 -24.41
CA LYS A 11 -24.69 7.54 -25.47
C LYS A 11 -23.46 6.62 -25.36
N GLY A 12 -23.45 5.70 -24.39
CA GLY A 12 -22.33 4.79 -24.16
C GLY A 12 -21.16 5.40 -23.39
N LYS A 13 -21.30 6.60 -22.82
CA LYS A 13 -20.22 7.24 -22.06
C LYS A 13 -20.10 6.62 -20.68
N VAL A 14 -18.88 6.27 -20.29
CA VAL A 14 -18.54 5.77 -18.95
C VAL A 14 -18.23 6.95 -18.04
N PHE A 15 -18.90 7.02 -16.90
CA PHE A 15 -18.62 8.01 -15.86
C PHE A 15 -18.04 7.32 -14.63
N ILE A 16 -17.06 7.97 -14.00
CA ILE A 16 -16.41 7.51 -12.77
C ILE A 16 -16.44 8.66 -11.77
N GLU A 17 -16.93 8.39 -10.57
CA GLU A 17 -16.94 9.36 -9.47
C GLU A 17 -16.36 8.72 -8.21
N LEU A 18 -15.64 9.51 -7.43
CA LEU A 18 -15.09 9.13 -6.13
C LEU A 18 -15.81 9.88 -5.02
N VAL A 19 -16.46 9.15 -4.13
CA VAL A 19 -17.24 9.75 -3.02
C VAL A 19 -16.66 9.35 -1.69
N HIS A 20 -16.40 10.33 -0.83
CA HIS A 20 -15.93 10.11 0.52
C HIS A 20 -17.05 9.57 1.43
N VAL A 21 -16.72 8.59 2.27
CA VAL A 21 -17.63 8.03 3.28
C VAL A 21 -16.98 8.11 4.66
N PRO A 22 -17.69 8.64 5.68
CA PRO A 22 -17.12 8.95 7.00
C PRO A 22 -16.74 7.71 7.82
N ASP A 23 -17.40 6.58 7.60
CA ASP A 23 -17.10 5.31 8.28
C ASP A 23 -17.21 4.11 7.33
N THR A 24 -16.75 2.95 7.81
CA THR A 24 -16.65 1.70 7.03
C THR A 24 -17.73 0.68 7.40
N SER A 25 -18.75 1.07 8.16
CA SER A 25 -19.86 0.18 8.47
C SER A 25 -20.67 -0.11 7.21
N ALA A 26 -21.18 -1.34 7.10
CA ALA A 26 -21.98 -1.75 5.94
C ALA A 26 -23.20 -0.85 5.73
N LEU A 27 -23.82 -0.39 6.82
CA LEU A 27 -25.01 0.47 6.77
C LEU A 27 -24.68 1.88 6.27
N SER A 28 -23.60 2.50 6.77
CA SER A 28 -23.18 3.82 6.26
C SER A 28 -22.77 3.75 4.80
N LEU A 29 -22.09 2.68 4.39
CA LEU A 29 -21.75 2.45 2.99
C LEU A 29 -22.99 2.26 2.12
N LYS A 30 -24.01 1.52 2.59
CA LYS A 30 -25.29 1.39 1.88
C LYS A 30 -25.95 2.76 1.68
N LYS A 31 -26.04 3.56 2.74
CA LYS A 31 -26.62 4.91 2.69
C LYS A 31 -25.87 5.81 1.72
N ALA A 32 -24.54 5.78 1.74
CA ALA A 32 -23.72 6.54 0.82
C ALA A 32 -23.94 6.10 -0.64
N ASN A 33 -23.98 4.80 -0.93
CA ASN A 33 -24.31 4.31 -2.28
C ASN A 33 -25.68 4.83 -2.75
N PHE A 34 -26.69 4.83 -1.88
CA PHE A 34 -28.04 5.26 -2.22
C PHE A 34 -28.10 6.76 -2.49
N TYR A 35 -27.41 7.55 -1.66
CA TYR A 35 -27.28 8.99 -1.85
C TYR A 35 -26.63 9.31 -3.20
N VAL A 36 -25.55 8.63 -3.56
CA VAL A 36 -24.85 8.84 -4.84
C VAL A 36 -25.74 8.47 -6.02
N LEU A 37 -26.40 7.31 -5.98
CA LEU A 37 -27.33 6.91 -7.04
C LEU A 37 -28.45 7.95 -7.22
N ALA A 38 -29.05 8.41 -6.13
CA ALA A 38 -30.10 9.43 -6.16
C ALA A 38 -29.57 10.77 -6.72
N HIS A 39 -28.36 11.18 -6.36
CA HIS A 39 -27.73 12.41 -6.86
C HIS A 39 -27.62 12.42 -8.40
N TYR A 40 -27.32 11.26 -9.00
CA TYR A 40 -27.27 11.10 -10.47
C TYR A 40 -28.58 10.68 -11.10
N SER A 41 -29.69 10.68 -10.36
CA SER A 41 -31.00 10.20 -10.83
C SER A 41 -30.95 8.76 -11.37
N LEU A 42 -30.09 7.92 -10.79
CA LEU A 42 -29.94 6.51 -11.12
C LEU A 42 -30.81 5.66 -10.17
N SER A 43 -31.49 4.67 -10.73
CA SER A 43 -32.30 3.73 -9.94
C SER A 43 -31.44 2.58 -9.42
N LEU A 44 -31.71 2.14 -8.18
CA LEU A 44 -31.14 0.91 -7.60
C LEU A 44 -31.37 -0.32 -8.49
N SER A 45 -32.52 -0.39 -9.15
CA SER A 45 -32.85 -1.46 -10.11
C SER A 45 -31.89 -1.53 -11.30
N SER A 46 -31.16 -0.44 -11.59
CA SER A 46 -30.19 -0.35 -12.67
C SER A 46 -28.79 -0.83 -12.25
N VAL A 47 -28.56 -1.11 -10.97
CA VAL A 47 -27.28 -1.65 -10.50
C VAL A 47 -27.12 -3.08 -11.01
N ARG A 48 -26.05 -3.31 -11.78
CA ARG A 48 -25.73 -4.63 -12.37
C ARG A 48 -24.57 -5.34 -11.69
N GLY A 49 -23.70 -4.59 -11.02
CA GLY A 49 -22.49 -5.13 -10.41
C GLY A 49 -22.13 -4.39 -9.14
N GLN A 50 -21.53 -5.12 -8.23
CA GLN A 50 -20.91 -4.62 -7.01
C GLN A 50 -19.58 -5.35 -6.81
N CYS A 51 -18.52 -4.62 -6.49
CA CYS A 51 -17.17 -5.18 -6.36
C CYS A 51 -16.52 -4.66 -5.09
N TYR A 52 -16.18 -5.57 -4.17
CA TYR A 52 -15.61 -5.24 -2.87
C TYR A 52 -14.47 -6.19 -2.50
N ASP A 53 -13.62 -5.76 -1.55
CA ASP A 53 -12.63 -6.62 -0.91
C ASP A 53 -13.29 -7.59 0.10
N GLU A 54 -12.50 -8.47 0.72
CA GLU A 54 -13.01 -9.50 1.65
C GLU A 54 -13.28 -8.98 3.07
N ALA A 55 -13.30 -7.67 3.28
CA ALA A 55 -13.60 -7.12 4.59
C ALA A 55 -14.99 -7.55 5.05
N ARG A 56 -15.13 -7.87 6.35
CA ARG A 56 -16.39 -8.35 6.93
C ARG A 56 -17.59 -7.43 6.65
N ASN A 57 -17.37 -6.12 6.71
CA ASN A 57 -18.43 -5.12 6.43
C ASN A 57 -18.82 -5.08 4.94
N MET A 58 -17.99 -5.61 4.05
CA MET A 58 -18.24 -5.66 2.61
C MET A 58 -18.86 -6.99 2.19
N GLN A 59 -18.22 -8.10 2.54
CA GLN A 59 -18.54 -9.45 2.06
C GLN A 59 -19.26 -10.33 3.10
N GLY A 60 -19.51 -9.84 4.32
CA GLY A 60 -20.15 -10.63 5.37
C GLY A 60 -21.55 -11.14 4.98
N ASP A 61 -21.85 -12.38 5.36
CA ASP A 61 -23.05 -13.10 4.89
C ASP A 61 -24.38 -12.63 5.53
N ILE A 62 -24.30 -11.90 6.64
CA ILE A 62 -25.49 -11.45 7.39
C ILE A 62 -25.71 -9.94 7.22
N ASN A 63 -24.67 -9.14 7.49
CA ASN A 63 -24.73 -7.68 7.50
C ASN A 63 -23.69 -7.04 6.58
N GLY A 64 -23.12 -7.78 5.63
CA GLY A 64 -22.19 -7.23 4.66
C GLY A 64 -22.90 -6.37 3.62
N LEU A 65 -22.22 -5.33 3.13
CA LEU A 65 -22.72 -4.44 2.10
C LEU A 65 -23.23 -5.20 0.86
N LYS A 66 -22.52 -6.26 0.46
CA LYS A 66 -22.92 -7.19 -0.61
C LYS A 66 -24.37 -7.64 -0.49
N ILE A 67 -24.74 -8.14 0.68
CA ILE A 67 -26.08 -8.67 0.96
C ILE A 67 -27.09 -7.53 1.01
N LEU A 68 -26.73 -6.43 1.67
CA LEU A 68 -27.59 -5.26 1.80
C LEU A 68 -27.96 -4.61 0.46
N ILE A 69 -27.05 -4.58 -0.51
CA ILE A 69 -27.33 -4.11 -1.87
C ILE A 69 -28.11 -5.16 -2.67
N LYS A 70 -27.79 -6.46 -2.50
CA LYS A 70 -28.48 -7.55 -3.19
C LYS A 70 -29.96 -7.63 -2.83
N GLN A 71 -30.32 -7.33 -1.58
CA GLN A 71 -31.71 -7.23 -1.10
C GLN A 71 -32.52 -6.15 -1.81
N GLU A 72 -31.84 -5.12 -2.32
CA GLU A 72 -32.46 -3.92 -2.91
C GLU A 72 -32.42 -3.97 -4.44
N SER A 73 -31.48 -4.75 -4.99
CA SER A 73 -31.35 -5.05 -6.40
C SER A 73 -30.84 -6.47 -6.59
N GLU A 74 -31.76 -7.40 -6.85
CA GLU A 74 -31.42 -8.80 -7.13
C GLU A 74 -30.49 -8.95 -8.35
N LEU A 75 -30.48 -7.96 -9.24
CA LEU A 75 -29.66 -7.94 -10.45
C LEU A 75 -28.23 -7.44 -10.18
N ALA A 76 -27.93 -6.94 -8.98
CA ALA A 76 -26.58 -6.54 -8.58
C ALA A 76 -25.70 -7.78 -8.34
N HIS A 77 -24.88 -8.15 -9.32
CA HIS A 77 -23.97 -9.29 -9.20
C HIS A 77 -22.76 -8.90 -8.35
N SER A 78 -22.47 -9.71 -7.34
CA SER A 78 -21.30 -9.48 -6.50
C SER A 78 -20.08 -10.16 -7.11
N ILE A 79 -19.05 -9.37 -7.34
CA ILE A 79 -17.75 -9.81 -7.84
C ILE A 79 -16.73 -9.56 -6.73
N HIS A 80 -15.87 -10.53 -6.46
CA HIS A 80 -14.74 -10.32 -5.55
C HIS A 80 -13.70 -9.42 -6.22
N CYS A 81 -13.09 -8.52 -5.46
CA CYS A 81 -12.07 -7.62 -6.00
C CYS A 81 -10.87 -8.42 -6.55
N PHE A 82 -10.73 -8.48 -7.87
CA PHE A 82 -9.64 -9.19 -8.54
C PHE A 82 -8.25 -8.67 -8.13
N ALA A 83 -8.11 -7.36 -7.93
CA ALA A 83 -6.85 -6.79 -7.46
C ALA A 83 -6.48 -7.34 -6.07
N HIS A 84 -7.45 -7.52 -5.18
CA HIS A 84 -7.23 -8.12 -3.87
C HIS A 84 -6.91 -9.63 -3.98
N GLN A 85 -7.64 -10.37 -4.82
CA GLN A 85 -7.35 -11.80 -5.07
C GLN A 85 -5.95 -12.02 -5.63
N LEU A 86 -5.54 -11.18 -6.59
CA LEU A 86 -4.19 -11.21 -7.15
C LEU A 86 -3.15 -10.93 -6.06
N GLN A 87 -3.39 -9.92 -5.23
CA GLN A 87 -2.49 -9.58 -4.13
C GLN A 87 -2.31 -10.74 -3.15
N LEU A 88 -3.39 -11.38 -2.73
CA LEU A 88 -3.34 -12.54 -1.82
C LEU A 88 -2.62 -13.72 -2.47
N THR A 89 -2.89 -13.96 -3.75
CA THR A 89 -2.22 -15.02 -4.52
C THR A 89 -0.71 -14.79 -4.56
N LEU A 90 -0.27 -13.55 -4.82
CA LEU A 90 1.15 -13.19 -4.83
C LEU A 90 1.80 -13.40 -3.47
N VAL A 91 1.14 -13.02 -2.37
CA VAL A 91 1.64 -13.27 -1.00
C VAL A 91 1.78 -14.78 -0.71
N VAL A 92 0.86 -15.61 -1.21
CA VAL A 92 0.96 -17.07 -1.02
C VAL A 92 2.09 -17.64 -1.87
N VAL A 93 2.15 -17.28 -3.15
CA VAL A 93 3.19 -17.77 -4.07
C VAL A 93 4.59 -17.35 -3.61
N SER A 94 4.74 -16.13 -3.09
CA SER A 94 6.02 -15.64 -2.59
C SER A 94 6.57 -16.46 -1.42
N LYS A 95 5.68 -17.00 -0.57
CA LYS A 95 6.05 -17.87 0.55
C LYS A 95 6.36 -19.31 0.13
N ILE A 96 5.91 -19.73 -1.05
CA ILE A 96 6.23 -21.05 -1.60
C ILE A 96 7.61 -21.01 -2.29
N CYS A 97 7.96 -19.87 -2.88
CA CYS A 97 9.27 -19.67 -3.49
C CYS A 97 10.31 -19.30 -2.42
N VAL A 98 11.09 -20.29 -1.99
CA VAL A 98 12.13 -20.13 -0.95
C VAL A 98 13.03 -18.94 -1.22
N GLN A 99 13.47 -18.73 -2.47
CA GLN A 99 14.35 -17.61 -2.82
C GLN A 99 13.70 -16.25 -2.57
N VAL A 100 12.39 -16.14 -2.84
CA VAL A 100 11.64 -14.89 -2.61
C VAL A 100 11.40 -14.70 -1.11
N GLU A 101 11.07 -15.76 -0.38
CA GLU A 101 10.91 -15.70 1.07
C GLU A 101 12.21 -15.27 1.77
N GLU A 102 13.35 -15.86 1.39
CA GLU A 102 14.68 -15.51 1.91
C GLU A 102 15.02 -14.04 1.62
N LEU A 103 14.77 -13.57 0.40
CA LEU A 103 14.99 -12.17 0.03
C LEU A 103 14.13 -11.21 0.85
N VAL A 104 12.83 -11.52 1.01
CA VAL A 104 11.90 -10.70 1.80
C VAL A 104 12.34 -10.66 3.27
N LEU A 105 12.78 -11.80 3.81
CA LEU A 105 13.29 -11.90 5.18
C LEU A 105 14.58 -11.09 5.36
N LEU A 106 15.52 -11.21 4.43
CA LEU A 106 16.78 -10.47 4.44
C LEU A 106 16.52 -8.96 4.45
N VAL A 107 15.69 -8.46 3.52
CA VAL A 107 15.34 -7.05 3.47
C VAL A 107 14.65 -6.62 4.75
N SER A 108 13.69 -7.40 5.26
CA SER A 108 13.02 -7.09 6.52
C SER A 108 14.00 -6.97 7.70
N ASN A 109 15.01 -7.83 7.77
CA ASN A 109 16.03 -7.78 8.82
C ASN A 109 16.92 -6.54 8.70
N ILE A 110 17.34 -6.18 7.48
CA ILE A 110 18.11 -4.96 7.24
C ILE A 110 17.30 -3.74 7.71
N LEU A 111 16.03 -3.65 7.32
CA LEU A 111 15.15 -2.56 7.73
C LEU A 111 14.98 -2.49 9.25
N ASN A 112 14.79 -3.63 9.93
CA ASN A 112 14.67 -3.69 11.38
C ASN A 112 15.95 -3.22 12.09
N VAL A 113 17.14 -3.58 11.58
CA VAL A 113 18.43 -3.16 12.17
C VAL A 113 18.62 -1.65 12.02
N LEU A 114 18.30 -1.11 10.83
CA LEU A 114 18.36 0.33 10.57
C LEU A 114 17.38 1.06 11.48
N GLU A 115 16.10 0.67 11.50
CA GLU A 115 15.06 1.31 12.31
C GLU A 115 15.34 1.24 13.82
N ALA A 116 15.91 0.14 14.31
CA ALA A 116 16.24 -0.02 15.73
C ALA A 116 17.42 0.86 16.20
N SER A 117 18.25 1.34 15.27
CA SER A 117 19.40 2.18 15.58
C SER A 117 19.14 3.61 15.09
N PHE A 118 18.69 4.48 16.02
CA PHE A 118 18.51 5.91 15.73
C PHE A 118 19.74 6.52 15.05
N LYS A 119 20.95 6.13 15.49
CA LYS A 119 22.20 6.57 14.88
C LYS A 119 22.37 6.11 13.43
N CYS A 120 21.99 4.86 13.11
CA CYS A 120 22.06 4.35 11.75
C CYS A 120 21.03 5.01 10.83
N MET A 121 19.85 5.35 11.35
CA MET A 121 18.87 6.15 10.61
C MET A 121 19.38 7.55 10.34
N ASP A 122 20.01 8.20 11.32
CA ASP A 122 20.59 9.53 11.14
C ASP A 122 21.72 9.51 10.09
N GLU A 123 22.65 8.55 10.16
CA GLU A 123 23.72 8.36 9.16
C GLU A 123 23.16 8.09 7.74
N LEU A 124 22.07 7.33 7.64
CA LEU A 124 21.40 7.06 6.37
C LEU A 124 20.72 8.32 5.80
N LEU A 125 20.09 9.13 6.66
CA LEU A 125 19.45 10.39 6.28
C LEU A 125 20.49 11.45 5.87
N GLU A 126 21.63 11.52 6.57
CA GLU A 126 22.76 12.38 6.19
C GLU A 126 23.31 11.97 4.83
N SER A 127 23.55 10.67 4.59
CA SER A 127 23.99 10.17 3.29
C SER A 127 22.98 10.45 2.15
N GLN A 128 21.67 10.38 2.45
CA GLN A 128 20.62 10.79 1.51
C GLN A 128 20.73 12.28 1.16
N GLN A 129 20.88 13.14 2.17
CA GLN A 129 20.97 14.58 2.00
C GLN A 129 22.21 14.98 1.19
N GLU A 130 23.36 14.37 1.46
CA GLU A 130 24.59 14.61 0.71
C GLU A 130 24.43 14.22 -0.77
N LYS A 131 23.92 13.02 -1.07
CA LYS A 131 23.67 12.58 -2.45
C LYS A 131 22.67 13.49 -3.19
N ILE A 132 21.60 13.93 -2.51
CA ILE A 132 20.64 14.87 -3.10
C ILE A 132 21.31 16.22 -3.37
N GLN A 133 22.13 16.72 -2.44
CA GLN A 133 22.83 17.98 -2.59
C GLN A 133 23.85 17.95 -3.74
N GLU A 134 24.65 16.88 -3.84
CA GLU A 134 25.60 16.69 -4.95
C GLU A 134 24.88 16.65 -6.31
N THR A 135 23.77 15.94 -6.39
CA THR A 135 22.99 15.84 -7.65
C THR A 135 22.31 17.17 -8.02
N LEU A 136 21.93 17.98 -7.01
CA LEU A 136 21.46 19.35 -7.21
C LEU A 136 22.59 20.28 -7.68
N ASP A 137 23.78 20.16 -7.10
CA ASP A 137 24.95 20.97 -7.45
C ASP A 137 25.48 20.66 -8.86
N MET A 138 25.29 19.42 -9.34
CA MET A 138 25.55 19.03 -10.73
C MET A 138 24.48 19.52 -11.73
N GLY A 139 23.39 20.11 -11.26
CA GLY A 139 22.32 20.67 -12.10
C GLY A 139 21.43 19.62 -12.78
N GLU A 140 21.46 18.36 -12.32
CA GLU A 140 20.75 17.24 -12.95
C GLU A 140 19.30 17.03 -12.43
N LEU A 141 18.88 17.78 -11.39
CA LEU A 141 17.56 17.65 -10.77
C LEU A 141 16.70 18.92 -10.88
N GLU A 142 15.51 18.80 -11.46
CA GLU A 142 14.44 19.80 -11.32
C GLU A 142 13.67 19.58 -10.01
N THR A 143 13.57 20.64 -9.20
CA THR A 143 12.83 20.63 -7.92
C THR A 143 11.32 20.64 -8.15
N SER A 144 10.74 19.47 -8.42
CA SER A 144 9.29 19.29 -8.49
C SER A 144 8.68 18.88 -7.13
N ARG A 145 7.46 19.33 -6.85
CA ARG A 145 6.79 19.11 -5.56
C ARG A 145 6.43 17.63 -5.38
N GLY A 146 7.21 16.91 -4.56
CA GLY A 146 7.07 15.47 -4.31
C GLY A 146 8.29 14.64 -4.73
N SER A 147 9.22 15.22 -5.51
CA SER A 147 10.56 14.66 -5.69
C SER A 147 11.40 14.88 -4.42
N ASN A 148 12.27 13.93 -4.08
CA ASN A 148 13.24 14.02 -2.98
C ASN A 148 12.63 13.94 -1.56
N GLN A 149 11.48 13.30 -1.38
CA GLN A 149 11.02 12.93 -0.03
C GLN A 149 11.94 11.85 0.54
N GLU A 150 12.22 11.95 1.84
CA GLU A 150 12.92 10.91 2.61
C GLU A 150 12.34 9.54 2.28
N LEU A 151 13.20 8.62 1.84
CA LEU A 151 12.79 7.28 1.46
C LEU A 151 12.45 6.49 2.73
N GLY A 152 11.19 6.62 3.18
CA GLY A 152 10.70 5.90 4.34
C GLY A 152 10.86 4.38 4.18
N LEU A 153 11.63 3.77 5.06
CA LEU A 153 11.84 2.32 5.17
C LEU A 153 10.62 1.67 5.87
N ILE A 154 9.45 1.75 5.23
CA ILE A 154 8.20 1.28 5.83
C ILE A 154 8.14 -0.25 5.75
N ARG A 155 7.93 -0.93 6.89
CA ARG A 155 7.69 -2.38 6.89
C ARG A 155 6.47 -2.72 6.02
N ALA A 156 6.69 -3.60 5.05
CA ALA A 156 5.61 -4.09 4.20
C ALA A 156 4.62 -4.92 5.05
N GLY A 157 3.33 -4.62 4.91
CA GLY A 157 2.29 -5.36 5.62
C GLY A 157 2.07 -6.75 5.03
N ASP A 158 2.02 -7.77 5.88
CA ASP A 158 1.91 -9.20 5.53
C ASP A 158 0.74 -9.57 4.60
N THR A 159 -0.25 -8.67 4.47
CA THR A 159 -1.49 -8.89 3.72
C THR A 159 -1.47 -8.30 2.32
N ARG A 160 -0.42 -7.57 1.93
CA ARG A 160 -0.38 -6.82 0.67
C ARG A 160 0.98 -6.89 0.00
N TRP A 161 1.15 -7.78 -0.99
CA TRP A 161 2.35 -7.88 -1.82
C TRP A 161 2.87 -6.54 -2.38
N GLY A 162 2.01 -5.71 -2.95
CA GLY A 162 2.37 -4.36 -3.40
C GLY A 162 2.97 -3.43 -2.33
N ALA A 163 2.84 -3.74 -1.02
CA ALA A 163 3.52 -2.98 0.03
C ALA A 163 5.04 -3.21 0.04
N TYR A 164 5.53 -4.31 -0.55
CA TYR A 164 6.97 -4.57 -0.68
C TYR A 164 7.65 -3.73 -1.76
N TYR A 165 6.90 -3.13 -2.69
CA TYR A 165 7.48 -2.36 -3.80
C TYR A 165 8.38 -1.23 -3.28
N LYS A 166 7.84 -0.37 -2.40
CA LYS A 166 8.57 0.81 -1.94
C LYS A 166 9.80 0.45 -1.09
N PRO A 167 9.74 -0.50 -0.14
CA PRO A 167 10.92 -0.95 0.59
C PRO A 167 12.00 -1.55 -0.31
N PHE A 168 11.64 -2.40 -1.28
CA PHE A 168 12.62 -2.94 -2.22
C PHE A 168 13.24 -1.85 -3.09
N GLU A 169 12.43 -0.95 -3.65
CA GLU A 169 12.91 0.19 -4.43
C GLU A 169 13.88 1.05 -3.62
N ASN A 170 13.52 1.38 -2.38
CA ASN A 170 14.37 2.16 -1.48
C ASN A 170 15.67 1.42 -1.15
N CYS A 171 15.62 0.12 -0.84
CA CYS A 171 16.83 -0.69 -0.59
C CYS A 171 17.77 -0.73 -1.79
N ILE A 172 17.23 -0.77 -3.01
CA ILE A 172 18.04 -0.73 -4.25
C ILE A 172 18.69 0.64 -4.40
N LEU A 173 17.91 1.71 -4.24
CA LEU A 173 18.41 3.09 -4.37
C LEU A 173 19.45 3.45 -3.31
N LEU A 174 19.32 2.87 -2.11
CA LEU A 174 20.17 3.14 -0.96
C LEU A 174 21.22 2.08 -0.70
N PHE A 175 21.43 1.15 -1.62
CA PHE A 175 22.21 -0.05 -1.35
C PHE A 175 23.61 0.26 -0.79
N ASP A 176 24.36 1.16 -1.43
CA ASP A 176 25.71 1.53 -0.98
C ASP A 176 25.69 2.15 0.43
N SER A 177 24.79 3.13 0.66
CA SER A 177 24.66 3.80 1.96
C SER A 177 24.25 2.82 3.06
N ILE A 178 23.38 1.84 2.75
CA ILE A 178 22.99 0.79 3.69
C ILE A 178 24.20 -0.08 4.06
N ILE A 179 25.02 -0.46 3.09
CA ILE A 179 26.23 -1.27 3.33
C ILE A 179 27.23 -0.51 4.22
N ASP A 180 27.46 0.78 3.96
CA ASP A 180 28.37 1.61 4.74
C ASP A 180 27.93 1.72 6.21
N VAL A 181 26.64 1.95 6.45
CA VAL A 181 26.05 2.00 7.80
C VAL A 181 26.14 0.65 8.50
N LEU A 182 25.85 -0.46 7.80
CA LEU A 182 25.95 -1.81 8.37
C LEU A 182 27.39 -2.18 8.72
N ASN A 183 28.37 -1.81 7.89
CA ASN A 183 29.79 -2.02 8.19
C ASN A 183 30.24 -1.24 9.43
N THR A 184 29.84 0.02 9.52
CA THR A 184 30.10 0.89 10.68
C THR A 184 29.50 0.30 11.95
N PHE A 185 28.30 -0.29 11.87
CA PHE A 185 27.66 -0.98 12.99
C PHE A 185 28.46 -2.20 13.48
N VAL A 186 28.96 -3.03 12.55
CA VAL A 186 29.79 -4.20 12.87
C VAL A 186 31.11 -3.79 13.53
N GLU A 187 31.77 -2.75 13.03
CA GLU A 187 33.00 -2.22 13.64
C GLU A 187 32.75 -1.73 15.08
N ASN A 188 31.68 -0.97 15.29
CA ASN A 188 31.31 -0.48 16.61
C ASN A 188 30.99 -1.61 17.60
N ALA A 189 30.29 -2.67 17.16
CA ALA A 189 30.02 -3.84 17.99
C ALA A 189 31.30 -4.56 18.44
N ASN A 190 32.26 -4.72 17.52
CA ASN A 190 33.54 -5.37 17.81
C ASN A 190 34.43 -4.57 18.77
N THR A 191 34.37 -3.23 18.72
CA THR A 191 35.14 -2.37 19.65
C THR A 191 34.59 -2.37 21.08
N LEU A 192 33.28 -2.62 21.26
CA LEU A 192 32.66 -2.75 22.59
C LEU A 192 33.04 -4.07 23.26
N ASP A 193 33.10 -5.18 22.51
CA ASP A 193 33.49 -6.50 23.04
C ASP A 193 34.97 -6.55 23.44
N GLY A 194 35.84 -5.79 22.75
CA GLY A 194 37.25 -5.63 23.09
C GLY A 194 37.53 -4.81 24.36
N ARG A 195 36.57 -4.02 24.86
CA ARG A 195 36.68 -3.23 26.10
C ARG A 195 36.13 -3.94 27.34
N ALA A 196 35.43 -5.05 27.15
CA ALA A 196 34.82 -5.86 28.22
C ALA A 196 35.71 -7.03 28.68
N LYS A 197 36.92 -7.18 28.11
CA LYS A 197 37.98 -8.10 28.57
C LYS A 197 39.10 -7.33 29.26
#